data_AF-A0A9D7D9K0-F1
#
_entry.id   AF-A0A9D7D9K0-F1
#
_cell.length_a   1.000
_cell.length_b   1.000
_cell.length_c   1.000
_cell.angle_alpha   90.00
_cell.angle_beta   90.00
_cell.angle_gamma   90.00
#
_symmetry.space_group_name_H-M   'P 1'
#
loop_
_entity.id
_entity.type
_entity.pdbx_description
1 polymer ?
#
loop_
_entity_poly.entity_id
_entity_poly.type
_entity_poly.pdbx_seq_one_letter_code
_entity_poly.pdbx_strand_id
1 'polypeptide(L)'
;MKVLLGATAALLLMAAPALAQTPPALPAQCNFTAPPAIPDGATASNNEMRDARTALEAWRDTRRAELQACQTAVQALQAQANAAATVYNAAAPETDAVITRFAAQNEAYNNRSGGGRRERGSSLTRPDH
;
A
#
# COMPACT_ATOMS: atom_id res chain seq x y z
N MET A 1 -34.83 -11.56 -48.15
CA MET A 1 -33.52 -11.91 -48.75
C MET A 1 -32.42 -11.22 -47.97
N LYS A 2 -31.32 -11.96 -47.71
CA LYS A 2 -29.99 -11.52 -47.25
C LYS A 2 -29.83 -11.14 -45.77
N VAL A 3 -29.52 -12.18 -45.02
CA VAL A 3 -28.70 -12.17 -43.80
C VAL A 3 -27.30 -11.67 -44.17
N LEU A 4 -26.72 -10.77 -43.37
CA LEU A 4 -25.27 -10.58 -43.30
C LEU A 4 -24.83 -10.55 -41.85
N LEU A 5 -24.24 -11.67 -41.45
CA LEU A 5 -23.36 -11.83 -40.31
C LEU A 5 -22.08 -11.02 -40.57
N GLY A 6 -21.66 -10.24 -39.59
CA GLY A 6 -20.34 -9.61 -39.54
C GLY A 6 -19.78 -9.75 -38.15
N ALA A 7 -19.05 -10.84 -37.91
CA ALA A 7 -18.30 -11.05 -36.69
C ALA A 7 -16.98 -10.27 -36.78
N THR A 8 -16.76 -9.34 -35.86
CA THR A 8 -15.43 -8.93 -35.42
C THR A 8 -15.41 -8.98 -33.91
N ALA A 9 -14.95 -10.11 -33.39
CA ALA A 9 -14.31 -10.15 -32.09
C ALA A 9 -13.08 -9.23 -32.14
N ALA A 10 -12.88 -8.40 -31.13
CA ALA A 10 -11.67 -8.47 -30.32
C ALA A 10 -11.60 -7.33 -29.29
N LEU A 11 -11.32 -7.73 -28.06
CA LEU A 11 -10.53 -7.02 -27.05
C LEU A 11 -11.23 -5.84 -26.35
N LEU A 12 -12.03 -6.22 -25.35
CA LEU A 12 -11.82 -5.85 -23.95
C LEU A 12 -10.68 -4.84 -23.71
N LEU A 13 -10.96 -3.55 -23.89
CA LEU A 13 -10.28 -2.49 -23.16
C LEU A 13 -10.88 -2.45 -21.75
N MET A 14 -10.68 -3.54 -21.00
CA MET A 14 -10.67 -3.47 -19.55
C MET A 14 -9.47 -2.59 -19.23
N ALA A 15 -9.73 -1.33 -18.89
CA ALA A 15 -8.77 -0.45 -18.27
C ALA A 15 -8.32 -1.12 -16.97
N ALA A 16 -7.32 -1.98 -17.06
CA ALA A 16 -6.55 -2.39 -15.90
C ALA A 16 -6.04 -1.09 -15.29
N PRO A 17 -6.25 -0.84 -13.98
CA PRO A 17 -5.50 0.19 -13.32
C PRO A 17 -4.05 -0.28 -13.40
N ALA A 18 -3.30 0.28 -14.36
CA ALA A 18 -1.87 0.30 -14.29
C ALA A 18 -1.58 1.04 -12.98
N LEU A 19 -1.30 0.27 -11.93
CA LEU A 19 -0.59 0.74 -10.76
C LEU A 19 0.76 1.22 -11.30
N ALA A 20 0.78 2.45 -11.80
CA ALA A 20 2.00 3.18 -12.03
C ALA A 20 2.65 3.25 -10.65
N GLN A 21 3.61 2.35 -10.42
CA GLN A 21 4.47 2.38 -9.25
C GLN A 21 5.35 3.61 -9.40
N THR A 22 4.77 4.77 -9.09
CA THR A 22 5.56 5.97 -8.85
C THR A 22 6.49 5.62 -7.69
N PRO A 23 7.82 5.70 -7.88
CA PRO A 23 8.73 5.53 -6.77
C PRO A 23 8.30 6.50 -5.67
N PRO A 24 8.30 6.06 -4.39
CA PRO A 24 7.88 6.92 -3.30
C PRO A 24 8.70 8.19 -3.35
N ALA A 25 8.02 9.30 -3.63
CA ALA A 25 8.66 10.60 -3.68
C ALA A 25 9.14 10.93 -2.26
N LEU A 26 10.38 11.36 -2.14
CA LEU A 26 10.88 11.94 -0.90
C LEU A 26 10.01 13.16 -0.51
N PRO A 27 9.87 13.45 0.79
CA PRO A 27 9.22 14.68 1.22
C PRO A 27 9.84 15.89 0.51
N ALA A 28 9.03 16.86 0.11
CA ALA A 28 9.52 18.08 -0.53
C ALA A 28 10.52 18.83 0.37
N GLN A 29 10.42 18.65 1.70
CA GLN A 29 11.31 19.19 2.71
C GLN A 29 12.72 18.58 2.67
N CYS A 30 12.89 17.43 2.00
CA CYS A 30 14.18 16.78 1.75
C CYS A 30 14.77 17.20 0.39
N ASN A 31 14.43 18.42 -0.05
CA ASN A 31 15.11 19.10 -1.15
C ASN A 31 16.05 20.17 -0.59
N PHE A 32 17.17 20.37 -1.28
CA PHE A 32 18.41 20.71 -0.61
C PHE A 32 19.17 21.77 -1.40
N THR A 33 19.42 22.93 -0.79
CA THR A 33 20.15 24.02 -1.44
C THR A 33 21.58 23.58 -1.76
N ALA A 34 21.99 23.79 -3.02
CA ALA A 34 23.33 23.46 -3.49
C ALA A 34 24.40 24.29 -2.76
N PRO A 35 25.59 23.73 -2.51
CA PRO A 35 26.68 24.47 -1.88
C PRO A 35 27.17 25.61 -2.76
N PRO A 36 27.65 26.72 -2.17
CA PRO A 36 28.30 27.79 -2.92
C PRO A 36 29.64 27.30 -3.48
N ALA A 37 30.08 27.93 -4.57
CA ALA A 37 31.41 27.68 -5.12
C ALA A 37 32.49 28.19 -4.15
N ILE A 38 33.55 27.40 -3.96
CA ILE A 38 34.70 27.78 -3.15
C ILE A 38 35.88 28.07 -4.10
N PRO A 39 36.40 29.31 -4.12
CA PRO A 39 37.58 29.66 -4.92
C PRO A 39 38.83 28.87 -4.50
N ASP A 40 39.78 28.68 -5.42
CA ASP A 40 41.07 28.09 -5.13
C ASP A 40 41.94 29.06 -4.32
N GLY A 41 42.30 28.68 -3.09
CA GLY A 41 43.09 29.52 -2.19
C GLY A 41 44.51 29.83 -2.67
N ALA A 42 45.04 29.12 -3.67
CA ALA A 42 46.34 29.42 -4.25
C ALA A 42 46.31 30.61 -5.22
N THR A 43 45.15 30.93 -5.79
CA THR A 43 44.99 31.93 -6.86
C THR A 43 43.95 33.01 -6.54
N ALA A 44 43.06 32.75 -5.59
CA ALA A 44 42.03 33.69 -5.16
C ALA A 44 42.61 34.88 -4.38
N SER A 45 42.03 36.05 -4.62
CA SER A 45 42.27 37.25 -3.83
C SER A 45 41.65 37.14 -2.42
N ASN A 46 42.13 37.99 -1.51
CA ASN A 46 41.59 38.05 -0.14
C ASN A 46 40.09 38.39 -0.10
N ASN A 47 39.61 39.23 -1.03
CA ASN A 47 38.20 39.59 -1.10
C ASN A 47 37.35 38.38 -1.53
N GLU A 48 37.78 37.63 -2.55
CA GLU A 48 37.08 36.42 -2.99
C GLU A 48 36.97 35.38 -1.87
N MET A 49 38.05 35.17 -1.11
CA MET A 49 38.03 34.23 0.03
C MET A 49 37.13 34.71 1.18
N ARG A 50 37.05 36.01 1.44
CA ARG A 50 36.14 36.58 2.45
C ARG A 50 34.68 36.45 2.03
N ASP A 51 34.38 36.73 0.78
CA ASP A 51 33.03 36.65 0.24
C ASP A 51 32.56 35.18 0.19
N ALA A 52 33.46 34.25 -0.19
CA ALA A 52 33.20 32.82 -0.12
C ALA A 52 32.91 32.31 1.30
N ARG A 53 33.62 32.83 2.31
CA ARG A 53 33.34 32.50 3.72
C ARG A 53 31.94 32.95 4.14
N THR A 54 31.56 34.16 3.77
CA THR A 54 30.23 34.72 4.07
C THR A 54 29.13 33.88 3.40
N ALA A 55 29.32 33.52 2.13
CA ALA A 55 28.40 32.65 1.40
C ALA A 55 28.30 31.25 2.02
N LEU A 56 29.42 30.67 2.46
CA LEU A 56 29.45 29.37 3.10
C LEU A 56 28.74 29.37 4.46
N GLU A 57 28.91 30.41 5.27
CA GLU A 57 28.25 30.55 6.56
C GLU A 57 26.73 30.65 6.38
N ALA A 58 26.26 31.49 5.46
CA ALA A 58 24.85 31.61 5.12
C ALA A 58 24.27 30.28 4.59
N TRP A 59 24.99 29.62 3.67
CA TRP A 59 24.57 28.32 3.16
C TRP A 59 24.48 27.27 4.26
N ARG A 60 25.44 27.23 5.19
CA ARG A 60 25.45 26.26 6.29
C ARG A 60 24.23 26.41 7.19
N ASP A 61 23.81 27.63 7.48
CA ASP A 61 22.66 27.87 8.35
C ASP A 61 21.36 27.48 7.64
N THR A 62 21.21 27.81 6.34
CA THR A 62 20.13 27.29 5.49
C THR A 62 20.13 25.77 5.47
N ARG A 63 21.29 25.15 5.25
CA ARG A 63 21.47 23.70 5.19
C ARG A 63 21.02 22.99 6.45
N ARG A 64 21.31 23.56 7.62
CA ARG A 64 20.88 23.02 8.92
C ARG A 64 19.35 23.07 9.06
N ALA A 65 18.73 24.19 8.68
CA ALA A 65 17.28 24.33 8.72
C ALA A 65 16.59 23.32 7.79
N GLU A 66 17.10 23.13 6.57
CA GLU A 66 16.60 22.13 5.63
C GLU A 66 16.72 20.71 6.19
N LEU A 67 17.87 20.35 6.77
CA LEU A 67 18.08 19.03 7.36
C LEU A 67 17.10 18.78 8.52
N GLN A 68 16.88 19.77 9.37
CA GLN A 68 15.91 19.67 10.46
C GLN A 68 14.48 19.49 9.92
N ALA A 69 14.09 20.26 8.91
CA ALA A 69 12.77 20.14 8.28
C ALA A 69 12.56 18.77 7.63
N CYS A 70 13.56 18.26 6.91
CA CYS A 70 13.54 16.92 6.34
C CYS A 70 13.41 15.84 7.43
N GLN A 71 14.17 15.96 8.53
CA GLN A 71 14.08 15.01 9.64
C GLN A 71 12.67 14.98 10.26
N THR A 72 12.06 16.14 10.49
CA THR A 72 10.67 16.22 10.99
C THR A 72 9.68 15.58 10.02
N ALA A 73 9.83 15.83 8.71
CA ALA A 73 8.97 15.23 7.69
C ALA A 73 9.08 13.70 7.65
N VAL A 74 10.30 13.17 7.77
CA VAL A 74 10.54 11.71 7.83
C VAL A 74 9.91 11.09 9.08
N GLN A 75 10.01 11.75 10.25
CA GLN A 75 9.38 11.28 11.48
C GLN A 75 7.85 11.25 11.36
N ALA A 76 7.25 12.26 10.72
CA ALA A 76 5.81 12.29 10.46
C ALA A 76 5.36 11.14 9.56
N LEU A 77 6.11 10.84 8.49
CA LEU A 77 5.84 9.68 7.63
C LEU A 77 5.95 8.36 8.38
N GLN A 78 6.96 8.21 9.24
CA GLN A 78 7.11 7.01 10.05
C GLN A 78 5.92 6.83 11.01
N ALA A 79 5.44 7.91 11.63
CA ALA A 79 4.26 7.86 12.49
C ALA A 79 3.00 7.44 11.72
N GLN A 80 2.81 7.96 10.50
CA GLN A 80 1.69 7.56 9.63
C GLN A 80 1.77 6.08 9.25
N ALA A 81 2.96 5.59 8.88
CA ALA A 81 3.17 4.18 8.56
C ALA A 81 2.84 3.27 9.76
N ASN A 82 3.29 3.65 10.96
CA ASN A 82 2.99 2.90 12.19
C ASN A 82 1.49 2.90 12.52
N ALA A 83 0.80 4.03 12.32
CA ALA A 83 -0.64 4.13 12.51
C ALA A 83 -1.40 3.23 11.52
N ALA A 84 -1.01 3.25 10.24
CA ALA A 84 -1.60 2.38 9.22
C ALA A 84 -1.39 0.89 9.53
N ALA A 85 -0.18 0.51 9.97
CA ALA A 85 0.10 -0.86 10.41
C ALA A 85 -0.76 -1.29 11.60
N THR A 86 -1.00 -0.38 12.55
CA THR A 86 -1.88 -0.64 13.70
C THR A 86 -3.32 -0.91 13.25
N VAL A 87 -3.86 -0.08 12.34
CA VAL A 87 -5.21 -0.27 11.79
C VAL A 87 -5.31 -1.61 11.04
N TYR A 88 -4.32 -1.95 10.22
CA TYR A 88 -4.28 -3.23 9.52
C TYR A 88 -4.31 -4.42 10.49
N ASN A 89 -3.45 -4.40 11.50
CA ASN A 89 -3.36 -5.46 12.48
C ASN A 89 -4.63 -5.61 13.32
N ALA A 90 -5.39 -4.53 13.52
CA ALA A 90 -6.70 -4.58 14.17
C ALA A 90 -7.79 -5.16 13.26
N ALA A 91 -7.77 -4.84 11.97
CA ALA A 91 -8.78 -5.30 10.99
C ALA A 91 -8.58 -6.76 10.55
N ALA A 92 -7.36 -7.27 10.60
CA ALA A 92 -7.04 -8.66 10.23
C ALA A 92 -7.85 -9.70 11.02
N PRO A 93 -7.85 -9.72 12.37
CA PRO A 93 -8.62 -10.70 13.14
C PRO A 93 -10.14 -10.54 12.97
N GLU A 94 -10.63 -9.32 12.76
CA GLU A 94 -12.06 -9.10 12.45
C GLU A 94 -12.43 -9.77 11.12
N THR A 95 -11.58 -9.62 10.11
CA THR A 95 -11.76 -10.26 8.80
C THR A 95 -11.76 -11.78 8.93
N ASP A 96 -10.78 -12.33 9.66
CA ASP A 96 -10.69 -13.77 9.90
C ASP A 96 -11.92 -14.30 10.64
N ALA A 97 -12.40 -13.58 11.67
CA ALA A 97 -13.59 -13.96 12.42
C ALA A 97 -14.85 -14.01 11.54
N VAL A 98 -15.02 -13.05 10.62
CA VAL A 98 -16.13 -13.05 9.65
C VAL A 98 -16.03 -14.25 8.70
N ILE A 99 -14.84 -14.55 8.18
CA ILE A 99 -14.60 -15.70 7.30
C ILE A 99 -14.92 -17.02 8.04
N THR A 100 -14.40 -17.19 9.26
CA THR A 100 -14.66 -18.38 10.08
C THR A 100 -16.14 -18.54 10.38
N ARG A 101 -16.84 -17.45 10.73
CA ARG A 101 -18.28 -17.48 10.98
C ARG A 101 -19.04 -17.92 9.73
N PHE A 102 -18.70 -17.40 8.56
CA PHE A 102 -19.35 -17.78 7.31
C PHE A 102 -19.12 -19.25 6.97
N ALA A 103 -17.90 -19.76 7.14
CA ALA A 103 -17.59 -21.18 6.94
C ALA A 103 -18.45 -22.09 7.83
N ALA A 104 -18.59 -21.75 9.11
CA ALA A 104 -19.44 -22.49 10.05
C ALA A 104 -20.93 -22.47 9.64
N GLN A 105 -21.45 -21.34 9.16
CA GLN A 105 -22.83 -21.25 8.66
C GLN A 105 -23.06 -22.09 7.41
N ASN A 106 -22.09 -22.12 6.49
CA ASN A 106 -22.17 -22.97 5.30
C ASN A 106 -22.16 -24.46 5.65
N GLU A 107 -21.32 -24.88 6.59
CA GLU A 107 -21.31 -26.26 7.07
C GLU A 107 -22.68 -26.64 7.66
N ALA A 108 -23.23 -25.79 8.53
CA ALA A 108 -24.56 -25.99 9.10
C ALA A 108 -25.66 -26.07 8.02
N TYR A 109 -25.60 -25.21 6.99
CA TYR A 109 -26.52 -25.24 5.85
C TYR A 109 -26.44 -26.57 5.09
N ASN A 110 -25.24 -27.05 4.76
CA ASN A 110 -25.04 -28.31 4.06
C ASN A 110 -25.56 -29.51 4.86
N ASN A 111 -25.31 -29.52 6.17
CA ASN A 111 -25.75 -30.58 7.08
C ASN A 111 -27.27 -30.68 7.22
N ARG A 112 -28.02 -29.60 6.97
CA ARG A 112 -29.51 -29.65 6.95
C ARG A 112 -30.05 -30.61 5.88
N SER A 113 -29.34 -30.80 4.77
CA SER A 113 -29.80 -31.67 3.68
C SER A 113 -29.54 -33.17 3.91
N GLY A 114 -28.66 -33.53 4.86
CA GLY A 114 -28.22 -34.90 5.10
C GLY A 114 -29.05 -35.71 6.10
N GLY A 115 -29.83 -35.07 6.98
CA GLY A 115 -30.50 -35.74 8.11
C GLY A 115 -31.86 -36.37 7.81
N GLY A 116 -32.45 -36.17 6.62
CA GLY A 116 -33.86 -36.49 6.38
C GLY A 116 -34.18 -37.78 5.60
N ARG A 117 -33.19 -38.59 5.19
CA ARG A 117 -33.41 -39.63 4.16
C ARG A 117 -33.06 -41.07 4.51
N ARG A 118 -32.69 -41.40 5.76
CA ARG A 118 -32.23 -42.77 6.13
C ARG A 118 -33.03 -43.49 7.21
N GLU A 119 -34.15 -42.96 7.69
CA GLU A 119 -34.91 -43.59 8.82
C GLU A 119 -36.31 -44.10 8.47
N ARG A 120 -36.70 -44.15 7.19
CA ARG A 120 -38.01 -44.70 6.76
C ARG A 120 -37.90 -46.02 6.00
N GLY A 121 -37.19 -47.01 6.54
CA GLY A 121 -36.96 -48.25 5.77
C GLY A 121 -36.58 -49.53 6.51
N SER A 122 -36.70 -49.64 7.83
CA SER A 122 -36.43 -50.94 8.46
C SER A 122 -37.16 -51.14 9.80
N SER A 123 -38.41 -51.61 9.73
CA SER A 123 -39.02 -52.46 10.76
C SER A 123 -40.29 -53.10 10.21
N LEU A 124 -40.14 -53.95 9.19
CA LEU A 124 -41.13 -55.00 8.88
C LEU A 124 -40.56 -56.32 9.41
N THR A 125 -40.50 -56.42 10.75
CA THR A 125 -40.28 -57.70 11.42
C THR A 125 -41.58 -58.49 11.29
N ARG A 126 -41.59 -59.43 10.34
CA ARG A 126 -42.69 -60.37 10.11
C ARG A 126 -42.70 -61.40 11.25
N PRO A 127 -43.83 -61.59 11.98
CA PRO A 127 -44.00 -62.73 12.85
C PRO A 127 -44.65 -63.86 12.05
N ASP A 128 -43.93 -64.94 11.79
CA ASP A 128 -44.52 -66.18 11.30
C ASP A 128 -44.60 -67.18 12.46
N HIS A 129 -45.84 -67.58 12.77
CA HIS A 129 -46.22 -68.80 13.49
C HIS A 129 -46.21 -70.00 12.55
#